data_AF-A0A9D2JUP7-F1
#
_entry.id   AF-A0A9D2JUP7-F1
#
_cell.length_a   1.000
_cell.length_b   1.000
_cell.length_c   1.000
_cell.angle_alpha   90.00
_cell.angle_beta   90.00
_cell.angle_gamma   90.00
#
_symmetry.space_group_name_H-M   'P 1'
#
loop_
_entity.id
_entity.type
_entity.pdbx_description
1 polymer ?
#
loop_
_entity_poly.entity_id
_entity_poly.type
_entity_poly.pdbx_seq_one_letter_code
_entity_poly.pdbx_strand_id
1 'polypeptide(L)' 'NSSDFPAELLAVTNSKVSPYYALLTDVLNNASVDKDQLTDEQKEMANDLKLVEYDLVSGKGYLKKHDNFFKVSY' A
#
# COMPACT_ATOMS: atom_id res chain seq x y z
N ASN A 1 -0.65 -0.80 -13.34
CA ASN A 1 0.50 -1.73 -13.18
C ASN A 1 -0.04 -3.08 -12.69
N SER A 2 0.65 -4.22 -12.88
CA SER A 2 0.13 -5.52 -12.38
C SER A 2 0.10 -5.60 -10.85
N SER A 3 0.96 -4.83 -10.17
CA SER A 3 0.96 -4.64 -8.71
C SER A 3 -0.34 -4.07 -8.16
N ASP A 4 -1.08 -3.32 -8.96
CA ASP A 4 -2.22 -2.53 -8.50
C ASP A 4 -3.52 -3.36 -8.50
N PHE A 5 -3.54 -4.46 -9.24
CA PHE A 5 -4.73 -5.27 -9.47
C PHE A 5 -5.45 -5.71 -8.18
N PRO A 6 -4.77 -6.17 -7.12
CA PRO A 6 -5.44 -6.54 -5.87
C PRO A 6 -6.14 -5.34 -5.20
N ALA A 7 -5.50 -4.17 -5.21
CA ALA A 7 -6.05 -2.96 -4.60
C ALA A 7 -7.22 -2.42 -5.43
N GLU A 8 -7.11 -2.44 -6.75
CA GLU A 8 -8.18 -2.08 -7.67
C GLU A 8 -9.41 -2.98 -7.47
N LEU A 9 -9.22 -4.31 -7.45
CA LEU A 9 -10.29 -5.29 -7.22
C LEU A 9 -11.04 -5.07 -5.90
N LEU A 10 -10.32 -4.78 -4.82
CA LEU A 10 -10.93 -4.50 -3.51
C LEU A 10 -11.73 -3.19 -3.52
N ALA A 11 -11.23 -2.17 -4.24
CA ALA A 11 -11.92 -0.90 -4.41
C ALA A 11 -13.20 -1.05 -5.24
N VAL A 12 -13.16 -1.72 -6.41
CA VAL A 12 -14.36 -1.92 -7.25
C VAL A 12 -15.44 -2.76 -6.54
N THR A 13 -15.04 -3.69 -5.67
CA THR A 13 -15.99 -4.52 -4.90
C THR A 13 -16.48 -3.88 -3.60
N ASN A 14 -16.02 -2.65 -3.29
CA ASN A 14 -16.31 -1.96 -2.02
C ASN A 14 -16.02 -2.84 -0.79
N SER A 15 -14.92 -3.60 -0.85
CA SER A 15 -14.51 -4.51 0.20
C SER A 15 -13.87 -3.74 1.37
N LYS A 16 -14.11 -4.19 2.62
CA LYS A 16 -13.28 -3.75 3.76
C LYS A 16 -11.83 -4.19 3.52
N VAL A 17 -10.88 -3.31 3.83
CA VAL A 17 -9.45 -3.55 3.61
C VAL A 17 -8.65 -3.48 4.91
N SER A 18 -7.48 -4.12 4.93
CA SER A 18 -6.49 -3.95 6.01
C SER A 18 -5.69 -2.66 5.80
N PRO A 19 -4.97 -2.17 6.83
CA PRO A 19 -4.07 -1.03 6.66
C PRO A 19 -3.06 -1.17 5.52
N TYR A 20 -2.54 -2.38 5.27
CA TYR A 20 -1.66 -2.65 4.12
C TYR A 20 -2.35 -2.39 2.78
N TYR A 21 -3.58 -2.91 2.59
CA TYR A 21 -4.32 -2.68 1.35
C TYR A 21 -4.82 -1.25 1.21
N ALA A 22 -5.08 -0.55 2.32
CA ALA A 22 -5.38 0.88 2.29
C ALA A 22 -4.20 1.68 1.70
N LEU A 23 -2.97 1.40 2.14
CA LEU A 23 -1.76 2.04 1.59
C LEU A 23 -1.58 1.73 0.10
N LEU A 24 -1.83 0.47 -0.33
CA LEU A 24 -1.79 0.12 -1.76
C LEU A 24 -2.85 0.88 -2.57
N THR A 25 -4.05 1.08 -2.04
CA THR A 25 -5.09 1.88 -2.69
C THR A 25 -4.69 3.35 -2.78
N ASP A 26 -4.06 3.92 -1.75
CA ASP A 26 -3.57 5.30 -1.78
C ASP A 26 -2.47 5.48 -2.83
N VAL A 27 -1.53 4.53 -2.94
CA VAL A 27 -0.50 4.53 -3.98
C VAL A 27 -1.11 4.35 -5.37
N LEU A 28 -2.05 3.42 -5.56
CA LEU A 28 -2.77 3.26 -6.83
C LEU A 28 -3.38 4.59 -7.31
N ASN A 29 -4.05 5.30 -6.42
CA ASN A 29 -4.78 6.53 -6.77
C ASN A 29 -3.85 7.72 -7.02
N ASN A 30 -2.72 7.79 -6.30
CA ASN A 30 -1.96 9.04 -6.19
C ASN A 30 -0.50 8.95 -6.65
N ALA A 31 0.10 7.75 -6.67
CA ALA A 31 1.54 7.59 -6.88
C ALA A 31 1.93 6.36 -7.72
N SER A 32 0.99 5.76 -8.46
CA SER A 32 1.29 4.65 -9.38
C SER A 32 2.03 5.12 -10.63
N VAL A 33 2.52 4.17 -11.42
CA VAL A 33 3.42 4.36 -12.56
C VAL A 33 2.83 5.25 -13.66
N ASP A 34 1.51 5.39 -13.72
CA ASP A 34 0.79 6.26 -14.64
C ASP A 34 0.71 7.73 -14.17
N LYS A 35 1.23 8.05 -12.97
CA LYS A 35 1.22 9.41 -12.41
C LYS A 35 2.55 10.12 -12.68
N ASP A 36 2.53 11.12 -13.55
CA ASP A 36 3.66 12.00 -13.80
C ASP A 36 3.73 13.14 -12.77
N GLN A 37 4.95 13.57 -12.42
CA GLN A 37 5.21 14.74 -11.55
C GLN A 37 4.53 14.68 -10.16
N LEU A 38 4.91 13.67 -9.36
CA LEU A 38 4.40 13.51 -8.00
C LEU A 38 4.63 14.74 -7.12
N THR A 39 3.60 15.12 -6.37
CA THR A 39 3.71 16.08 -5.25
C THR A 39 4.57 15.48 -4.13
N ASP A 40 4.98 16.30 -3.16
CA ASP A 40 5.77 15.80 -2.03
C ASP A 40 5.00 14.77 -1.19
N GLU A 41 3.70 14.98 -0.97
CA GLU A 41 2.81 14.00 -0.31
C GLU A 41 2.74 12.68 -1.09
N GLN A 42 2.66 12.72 -2.42
CA GLN A 42 2.61 11.52 -3.25
C GLN A 42 3.94 10.75 -3.24
N LYS A 43 5.07 11.46 -3.14
CA LYS A 43 6.39 10.83 -2.93
C LYS A 43 6.48 10.17 -1.56
N GLU A 44 5.92 10.78 -0.53
CA GLU A 44 5.85 10.20 0.81
C GLU A 44 5.05 8.89 0.79
N MET A 45 3.88 8.88 0.15
CA MET A 45 3.07 7.64 -0.01
C MET A 45 3.86 6.53 -0.73
N ALA A 46 4.54 6.85 -1.82
CA ALA A 46 5.38 5.87 -2.53
C ALA A 46 6.56 5.38 -1.66
N ASN A 47 7.14 6.26 -0.86
CA ASN A 47 8.22 5.90 0.07
C ASN A 47 7.72 5.03 1.23
N ASP A 48 6.53 5.29 1.75
CA ASP A 48 5.90 4.46 2.78
C ASP A 48 5.70 3.03 2.28
N LEU A 49 5.18 2.87 1.05
CA LEU A 49 5.04 1.55 0.43
C LEU A 49 6.41 0.87 0.27
N LYS A 50 7.42 1.60 -0.20
CA LYS A 50 8.79 1.08 -0.34
C LYS A 50 9.36 0.59 1.00
N LEU A 51 9.15 1.32 2.10
CA LEU A 51 9.62 0.92 3.42
C LEU A 51 8.90 -0.34 3.92
N VAL A 52 7.59 -0.42 3.70
CA VAL A 52 6.78 -1.60 4.05
C VAL A 52 7.25 -2.82 3.26
N GLU A 53 7.38 -2.72 1.95
CA GLU A 53 7.86 -3.81 1.09
C GLU A 53 9.27 -4.24 1.47
N TYR A 54 10.17 -3.29 1.72
CA TYR A 54 11.52 -3.57 2.17
C TYR A 54 11.52 -4.38 3.47
N ASP A 55 10.73 -3.97 4.47
CA ASP A 55 10.64 -4.68 5.76
C ASP A 55 10.05 -6.10 5.63
N LEU A 56 9.15 -6.30 4.66
CA LEU A 56 8.56 -7.61 4.35
C LEU A 56 9.52 -8.58 3.69
N VAL A 57 10.40 -8.12 2.78
CA VAL A 57 11.26 -9.00 1.97
C VAL A 57 12.66 -9.19 2.55
N SER A 58 13.30 -8.10 3.00
CA SER A 58 14.73 -8.08 3.30
C SER A 58 15.10 -7.26 4.54
N GLY A 59 14.14 -6.56 5.14
CA GLY A 59 14.38 -5.71 6.30
C GLY A 59 14.40 -6.49 7.62
N LYS A 60 14.14 -5.78 8.71
CA LYS A 60 14.28 -6.33 10.07
C LYS A 60 13.02 -7.01 10.57
N GLY A 61 11.93 -6.96 9.80
CA GLY A 61 10.64 -7.55 10.14
C GLY A 61 9.96 -6.82 11.30
N TYR A 62 10.06 -5.49 11.33
CA TYR A 62 9.34 -4.66 12.31
C TYR A 62 7.83 -4.86 12.24
N LEU A 63 7.28 -5.04 11.04
CA LEU A 63 5.84 -5.26 10.82
C LEU A 63 5.32 -6.57 11.44
N LYS A 64 6.20 -7.53 11.76
CA LYS A 64 5.83 -8.76 12.48
C LYS A 64 5.31 -8.50 13.89
N LYS A 65 5.58 -7.32 14.47
CA LYS A 65 5.02 -6.91 15.77
C LYS A 65 3.65 -6.24 15.64
N HIS A 66 3.18 -6.05 14.41
CA HIS A 66 1.97 -5.31 14.07
C HIS A 66 1.03 -6.17 13.21
N ASP A 67 0.63 -7.32 13.71
CA ASP A 67 -0.26 -8.26 13.00
C ASP A 67 -1.55 -7.62 12.48
N ASN A 68 -2.05 -6.59 13.17
CA ASN A 68 -3.23 -5.83 12.78
C ASN A 68 -3.03 -5.05 11.47
N PHE A 69 -1.79 -4.74 11.09
CA PHE A 69 -1.47 -4.05 9.84
C PHE A 69 -1.91 -4.83 8.59
N PHE A 70 -1.93 -6.16 8.67
CA PHE A 70 -2.32 -7.04 7.58
C PHE A 70 -3.74 -7.60 7.70
N LYS A 71 -4.44 -7.33 8.82
CA LYS A 71 -5.78 -7.87 9.10
C LYS A 71 -6.84 -6.83 8.80
N VAL A 72 -7.98 -7.29 8.29
CA VAL A 72 -9.18 -6.47 8.16
C VAL A 72 -9.81 -6.33 9.54
N SER A 73 -10.05 -5.09 9.99
CA SER A 73 -10.73 -4.83 11.25
C SER A 73 -12.23 -5.15 11.13
N TYR A 74 -12.76 -5.91 12.08
CA TYR A 74 -14.17 -6.32 12.12
C TYR A 74 -15.02 -5.34 12.92
#